data_AF-A0A653G573-F1
#
_entry.id   AF-A0A653G573-F1
#
_cell.length_a   1.000
_cell.length_b   1.000
_cell.length_c   1.000
_cell.angle_alpha   90.00
_cell.angle_beta   90.00
_cell.angle_gamma   90.00
#
_symmetry.space_group_name_H-M   'P 1'
#
loop_
_entity.id
_entity.type
_entity.pdbx_description
1 polymer ?
#
loop_
_entity_poly.entity_id
_entity_poly.type
_entity_poly.pdbx_seq_one_letter_code
_entity_poly.pdbx_strand_id
1 'polypeptide(L)'
;MVNLTKKYVDEKKLIKINQLMFEILNKADDKDDFLEIVKDILSPPEQLMVAKRIAIIYLLLKGVDHSTIARYLKSSRATVAKFSLLFYDKETKLIEIIGDLLNNENINHFFEDLFADIFISSGLKIGHWQMHWDHKRRQKERTMIDA
;
A
#
# COMPACT_ATOMS: atom_id res chain seq x y z
N MET A 1 -13.86 9.85 0.58
CA MET A 1 -14.28 9.46 1.94
C MET A 1 -15.60 8.74 1.80
N VAL A 2 -15.84 7.70 2.61
CA VAL A 2 -17.12 6.97 2.59
C VAL A 2 -18.20 7.87 3.17
N ASN A 3 -19.35 7.95 2.51
CA ASN A 3 -20.47 8.74 3.01
C ASN A 3 -21.20 7.91 4.08
N LEU A 4 -21.13 8.36 5.34
CA LEU A 4 -21.78 7.69 6.45
C LEU A 4 -22.98 8.51 6.91
N THR A 5 -24.03 7.80 7.35
CA THR A 5 -25.21 8.45 7.92
C THR A 5 -24.84 9.12 9.25
N LYS A 6 -25.43 10.29 9.54
CA LYS A 6 -25.21 11.05 10.78
C LYS A 6 -25.67 10.32 12.06
N LYS A 7 -26.37 9.20 11.92
CA LYS A 7 -26.87 8.38 13.03
C LYS A 7 -25.77 7.41 13.45
N TYR A 8 -25.27 7.60 14.66
CA TYR A 8 -24.23 6.76 15.22
C TYR A 8 -24.79 5.44 15.71
N VAL A 9 -24.00 4.38 15.53
CA VAL A 9 -24.22 3.09 16.19
C VAL A 9 -23.64 3.18 17.59
N ASP A 10 -24.37 2.66 18.57
CA ASP A 10 -23.90 2.58 19.96
C ASP A 10 -22.57 1.80 20.03
N GLU A 11 -21.64 2.25 20.87
CA GLU A 11 -20.27 1.74 20.95
C GLU A 11 -20.24 0.24 21.26
N LYS A 12 -21.10 -0.23 22.17
CA LYS A 12 -21.22 -1.66 22.50
C LYS A 12 -21.67 -2.50 21.31
N LYS A 13 -22.56 -1.96 20.46
CA LYS A 13 -22.99 -2.64 19.23
C LYS A 13 -21.86 -2.63 18.20
N LEU A 14 -21.12 -1.53 18.10
CA LEU A 14 -19.99 -1.41 17.18
C LEU A 14 -18.89 -2.44 17.50
N ILE A 15 -18.57 -2.64 18.77
CA ILE A 15 -17.60 -3.68 19.21
C ILE A 15 -18.05 -5.07 18.71
N LYS A 16 -19.33 -5.41 18.89
CA LYS A 16 -19.87 -6.70 18.42
C LYS A 16 -19.83 -6.83 16.90
N ILE A 17 -20.13 -5.75 16.17
CA ILE A 17 -20.04 -5.73 14.70
C ILE A 17 -18.59 -5.94 14.24
N ASN A 18 -17.63 -5.27 14.87
CA ASN A 18 -16.21 -5.44 14.57
C ASN A 18 -15.74 -6.87 14.87
N GLN A 19 -16.24 -7.49 15.95
CA GLN A 19 -15.93 -8.88 16.26
C GLN A 19 -16.49 -9.83 15.20
N LEU A 20 -17.73 -9.63 14.74
CA LEU A 20 -18.29 -10.42 13.65
C LEU A 20 -17.47 -10.29 12.36
N MET A 21 -17.06 -9.07 12.02
CA MET A 21 -16.19 -8.83 10.85
C MET A 21 -14.86 -9.59 11.00
N PHE A 22 -14.26 -9.58 12.18
CA PHE A 22 -13.03 -10.33 12.45
C PHE A 22 -13.22 -11.84 12.26
N GLU A 23 -14.28 -12.42 12.84
CA GLU A 23 -14.58 -13.86 12.70
C GLU A 23 -14.78 -14.27 11.23
N ILE A 24 -15.43 -13.43 10.43
CA ILE A 24 -15.62 -13.69 8.99
C ILE A 24 -14.28 -13.67 8.26
N LEU A 25 -13.45 -12.65 8.48
CA LEU A 25 -12.15 -12.53 7.83
C LEU A 25 -11.17 -13.63 8.26
N ASN A 26 -11.28 -14.12 9.50
CA ASN A 26 -10.43 -15.17 10.04
C ASN A 26 -10.79 -16.57 9.54
N LYS A 27 -11.91 -16.73 8.83
CA LYS A 27 -12.31 -18.00 8.20
C LYS A 27 -11.72 -18.22 6.81
N ALA A 28 -10.97 -17.26 6.27
CA ALA A 28 -10.26 -17.46 5.01
C ALA A 28 -9.15 -18.50 5.22
N ASP A 29 -9.20 -19.61 4.46
CA ASP A 29 -8.20 -20.67 4.55
C ASP A 29 -6.92 -20.30 3.79
N ASP A 30 -7.06 -19.52 2.71
CA ASP A 30 -5.95 -19.02 1.92
C ASP A 30 -6.13 -17.57 1.43
N LYS A 31 -5.17 -17.12 0.62
CA LYS A 31 -5.13 -15.75 0.09
C LYS A 31 -6.26 -15.48 -0.90
N ASP A 32 -6.63 -16.46 -1.71
CA ASP A 32 -7.66 -16.28 -2.74
C ASP A 32 -9.03 -16.21 -2.10
N ASP A 33 -9.30 -17.09 -1.12
CA ASP A 33 -10.51 -17.03 -0.27
C ASP A 33 -10.62 -15.68 0.45
N PHE A 34 -9.52 -15.19 1.03
CA PHE A 34 -9.50 -13.87 1.67
C PHE A 34 -9.87 -12.76 0.69
N LEU A 35 -9.32 -12.80 -0.53
CA LEU A 35 -9.59 -11.80 -1.56
C LEU A 35 -11.04 -11.85 -2.04
N GLU A 36 -11.66 -13.04 -2.11
CA GLU A 36 -13.08 -13.19 -2.43
C GLU A 36 -13.97 -12.60 -1.33
N ILE A 37 -13.72 -12.96 -0.07
CA ILE A 37 -14.46 -12.39 1.08
C ILE A 37 -14.35 -10.87 1.10
N VAL A 38 -13.16 -10.32 0.89
CA VAL A 38 -12.95 -8.86 0.86
C VAL A 38 -13.68 -8.20 -0.31
N LYS A 39 -13.78 -8.88 -1.46
CA LYS A 39 -14.53 -8.37 -2.63
C LYS A 39 -16.03 -8.30 -2.38
N ASP A 40 -16.57 -9.24 -1.62
CA ASP A 40 -17.99 -9.27 -1.28
C ASP A 40 -18.36 -8.20 -0.24
N ILE A 41 -17.41 -7.85 0.66
CA ILE A 41 -17.63 -6.84 1.69
C ILE A 41 -17.41 -5.42 1.17
N LEU A 42 -16.35 -5.21 0.39
CA LEU A 42 -15.95 -3.88 -0.07
C LEU A 42 -16.37 -3.64 -1.51
N SER A 43 -17.00 -2.50 -1.77
CA SER A 43 -17.29 -2.10 -3.15
C SER A 43 -15.99 -1.87 -3.95
N PRO A 44 -16.01 -2.01 -5.29
CA PRO A 44 -14.80 -1.80 -6.11
C PRO A 44 -14.08 -0.45 -5.85
N PRO A 45 -14.80 0.68 -5.66
CA PRO A 45 -14.15 1.95 -5.29
C PRO A 45 -13.49 1.93 -3.91
N GLU A 46 -14.05 1.20 -2.94
CA GLU A 46 -13.50 1.08 -1.58
C GLU A 46 -12.25 0.21 -1.55
N GLN A 47 -12.23 -0.89 -2.31
CA GLN A 47 -11.04 -1.73 -2.48
C GLN A 47 -9.87 -0.90 -3.02
N LEU A 48 -10.11 -0.15 -4.11
CA LEU A 48 -9.10 0.74 -4.68
C LEU A 48 -8.64 1.79 -3.67
N MET A 49 -9.57 2.34 -2.88
CA MET A 49 -9.25 3.31 -1.86
C MET A 49 -8.36 2.72 -0.76
N VAL A 50 -8.64 1.50 -0.28
CA VAL A 50 -7.82 0.81 0.74
C VAL A 50 -6.43 0.50 0.19
N ALA A 51 -6.34 -0.07 -1.01
CA ALA A 51 -5.06 -0.38 -1.66
C ALA A 51 -4.17 0.86 -1.82
N LYS A 52 -4.75 1.98 -2.29
CA LYS A 52 -4.01 3.26 -2.40
C LYS A 52 -3.52 3.77 -1.05
N ARG A 53 -4.29 3.60 0.02
CA ARG A 53 -3.87 4.03 1.37
C ARG A 53 -2.68 3.22 1.87
N ILE A 54 -2.69 1.91 1.67
CA ILE A 54 -1.55 1.04 1.99
C ILE A 54 -0.31 1.48 1.21
N ALA A 55 -0.45 1.72 -0.10
CA ALA A 55 0.64 2.22 -0.94
C ALA A 55 1.17 3.59 -0.49
N ILE A 56 0.29 4.53 -0.08
CA ILE A 56 0.71 5.83 0.47
C ILE A 56 1.56 5.62 1.72
N ILE A 57 1.11 4.79 2.67
CA ILE A 57 1.84 4.54 3.92
C ILE A 57 3.22 3.93 3.61
N TYR A 58 3.27 2.94 2.71
CA TYR A 58 4.52 2.34 2.24
C TYR A 58 5.49 3.39 1.67
N LEU A 59 5.03 4.22 0.74
CA LEU A 59 5.90 5.21 0.07
C LEU A 59 6.35 6.32 1.03
N LEU A 60 5.51 6.69 2.00
CA LEU A 60 5.89 7.61 3.06
C LEU A 60 6.99 7.03 3.95
N LEU A 61 6.91 5.75 4.32
CA LEU A 61 7.96 5.07 5.11
C LEU A 61 9.28 4.97 4.34
N LYS A 62 9.23 4.81 3.02
CA LYS A 62 10.41 4.86 2.12
C LYS A 62 10.94 6.28 1.89
N GLY A 63 10.29 7.32 2.45
CA GLY A 63 10.75 8.71 2.35
C GLY A 63 10.47 9.40 1.02
N VAL A 64 9.52 8.88 0.23
CA VAL A 64 9.13 9.49 -1.06
C VAL A 64 8.35 10.79 -0.82
N ASP A 65 8.60 11.81 -1.64
CA ASP A 65 7.96 13.11 -1.49
C ASP A 65 6.44 13.07 -1.73
N HIS A 66 5.70 13.89 -0.98
CA HIS A 66 4.24 13.89 -1.02
C HIS A 66 3.65 14.18 -2.42
N SER A 67 4.30 15.03 -3.21
CA SER A 67 3.85 15.38 -4.57
C SER A 67 3.96 14.21 -5.54
N THR A 68 5.06 13.47 -5.48
CA THR A 68 5.30 12.30 -6.32
C THR A 68 4.34 11.17 -5.97
N ILE A 69 4.11 10.90 -4.68
CA ILE A 69 3.10 9.93 -4.22
C ILE A 69 1.71 10.30 -4.76
N ALA A 70 1.32 11.57 -4.62
CA ALA A 70 0.02 12.06 -5.07
C ALA A 70 -0.15 11.88 -6.59
N ARG A 71 0.87 12.24 -7.37
CA ARG A 71 0.88 12.12 -8.82
C ARG A 71 0.81 10.67 -9.29
N TYR A 72 1.65 9.80 -8.73
CA TYR A 72 1.74 8.40 -9.15
C TYR A 72 0.47 7.61 -8.81
N LEU A 73 0.01 7.70 -7.56
CA LEU A 73 -1.19 6.97 -7.11
C LEU A 73 -2.50 7.63 -7.57
N LYS A 74 -2.43 8.73 -8.33
CA LYS A 74 -3.58 9.57 -8.72
C LYS A 74 -4.46 9.86 -7.49
N SER A 75 -3.84 10.35 -6.43
CA SER A 75 -4.48 10.71 -5.16
C SER A 75 -4.33 12.20 -4.90
N SER A 76 -5.23 12.78 -4.12
CA SER A 76 -5.11 14.21 -3.79
C SER A 76 -3.95 14.44 -2.83
N ARG A 77 -3.22 15.56 -3.00
CA ARG A 77 -2.16 15.98 -2.07
C ARG A 77 -2.66 16.07 -0.63
N ALA A 78 -3.92 16.49 -0.44
CA ALA A 78 -4.57 16.52 0.88
C ALA A 78 -4.71 15.11 1.50
N THR A 79 -4.95 14.08 0.69
CA THR A 79 -4.97 12.69 1.18
C THR A 79 -3.58 12.28 1.64
N VAL A 80 -2.56 12.46 0.81
CA VAL A 80 -1.18 12.10 1.17
C VAL A 80 -0.73 12.86 2.43
N ALA A 81 -0.97 14.16 2.51
CA ALA A 81 -0.65 14.97 3.69
C ALA A 81 -1.39 14.50 4.95
N LYS A 82 -2.67 14.12 4.84
CA LYS A 82 -3.43 13.56 5.95
C LYS A 82 -2.79 12.26 6.46
N PHE A 83 -2.39 11.37 5.55
CA PHE A 83 -1.74 10.12 5.94
C PHE A 83 -0.35 10.39 6.52
N SER A 84 0.45 11.30 5.93
CA SER A 84 1.69 11.76 6.53
C SER A 84 1.47 12.22 7.98
N LEU A 85 0.52 13.11 8.26
CA LEU A 85 0.23 13.56 9.62
C LEU A 85 -0.21 12.43 10.58
N LEU A 86 -1.01 11.47 10.09
CA LEU A 86 -1.51 10.37 10.92
C LEU A 86 -0.43 9.34 11.27
N PHE A 87 0.60 9.22 10.43
CA PHE A 87 1.56 8.11 10.47
C PHE A 87 3.02 8.57 10.70
N TYR A 88 3.33 9.87 10.62
CA TYR A 88 4.70 10.39 10.80
C TYR A 88 5.18 10.34 12.26
N ASP A 89 4.27 10.49 13.24
CA ASP A 89 4.60 10.59 14.67
C ASP A 89 3.95 9.50 15.55
N LYS A 90 3.34 8.46 14.96
CA LYS A 90 2.62 7.43 15.72
C LYS A 90 3.19 6.05 15.47
N GLU A 91 3.72 5.41 16.51
CA GLU A 91 3.93 3.95 16.55
C GLU A 91 2.56 3.27 16.55
N THR A 92 2.00 3.07 15.36
CA THR A 92 0.80 2.26 15.21
C THR A 92 1.19 0.85 14.83
N LYS A 93 0.44 -0.14 15.33
CA LYS A 93 0.59 -1.54 14.94
C LYS A 93 0.61 -1.76 13.42
N LEU A 94 -0.05 -0.88 12.65
CA LEU A 94 0.00 -0.91 11.19
C LEU A 94 1.39 -0.55 10.64
N ILE A 95 2.09 0.42 11.22
CA ILE A 95 3.45 0.79 10.82
C ILE A 95 4.43 -0.33 11.17
N GLU A 96 4.28 -0.95 12.34
CA GLU A 96 5.09 -2.11 12.73
C GLU A 96 4.91 -3.25 11.72
N ILE A 97 3.66 -3.63 11.42
CA ILE A 97 3.37 -4.70 10.44
C ILE A 97 3.93 -4.35 9.06
N ILE A 98 3.77 -3.11 8.60
CA ILE A 98 4.32 -2.69 7.30
C ILE A 98 5.86 -2.68 7.33
N GLY A 99 6.47 -2.27 8.44
CA GLY A 99 7.91 -2.33 8.67
C GLY A 99 8.45 -3.77 8.66
N ASP A 100 7.75 -4.70 9.31
CA ASP A 100 8.10 -6.11 9.31
C ASP A 100 7.97 -6.73 7.92
N LEU A 101 6.92 -6.36 7.18
CA LEU A 101 6.75 -6.74 5.78
C LEU A 101 7.85 -6.16 4.89
N LEU A 102 8.37 -4.96 5.21
CA LEU A 102 9.51 -4.36 4.52
C LEU A 102 10.83 -5.08 4.80
N ASN A 103 10.97 -5.69 5.96
CA ASN A 103 12.13 -6.51 6.30
C ASN A 103 12.10 -7.88 5.57
N ASN A 104 10.96 -8.27 5.01
CA ASN A 104 10.86 -9.45 4.16
C ASN A 104 11.35 -9.12 2.74
N GLU A 105 12.50 -9.67 2.36
CA GLU A 105 13.17 -9.40 1.07
C GLU A 105 12.27 -9.63 -0.15
N ASN A 106 11.47 -10.71 -0.16
CA ASN A 106 10.58 -11.02 -1.29
C ASN A 106 9.51 -9.95 -1.48
N ILE A 107 8.92 -9.48 -0.38
CA ILE A 107 7.85 -8.46 -0.40
C ILE A 107 8.45 -7.10 -0.72
N ASN A 108 9.61 -6.77 -0.15
CA ASN A 108 10.30 -5.54 -0.44
C ASN A 108 10.69 -5.43 -1.92
N HIS A 109 11.25 -6.50 -2.52
CA HIS A 109 11.57 -6.53 -3.94
C HIS A 109 10.33 -6.38 -4.83
N PHE A 110 9.22 -7.04 -4.48
CA PHE A 110 7.97 -6.87 -5.22
C PHE A 110 7.51 -5.40 -5.24
N PHE A 111 7.61 -4.69 -4.11
CA PHE A 111 7.24 -3.28 -4.06
C PHE A 111 8.26 -2.36 -4.73
N GLU A 112 9.55 -2.66 -4.65
CA GLU A 112 10.60 -1.94 -5.37
C GLU A 112 10.40 -2.04 -6.88
N ASP A 113 10.08 -3.22 -7.40
CA ASP A 113 9.75 -3.45 -8.80
C ASP A 113 8.45 -2.70 -9.19
N LEU A 114 7.42 -2.74 -8.35
CA LEU A 114 6.14 -2.07 -8.59
C LEU A 114 6.26 -0.54 -8.63
N PHE A 115 7.18 0.03 -7.84
CA PHE A 115 7.38 1.47 -7.72
C PHE A 115 8.71 1.94 -8.32
N ALA A 116 9.39 1.12 -9.13
CA ALA A 116 10.66 1.46 -9.75
C ALA A 116 10.61 2.80 -10.48
N ASP A 117 9.53 3.06 -11.22
CA ASP A 117 9.33 4.32 -11.96
C ASP A 117 9.28 5.56 -11.05
N ILE A 118 8.80 5.41 -9.81
CA ILE A 118 8.82 6.49 -8.82
C ILE A 118 10.26 6.79 -8.40
N PHE A 119 11.01 5.75 -8.07
CA PHE A 119 12.39 5.87 -7.59
C PHE A 119 13.35 6.35 -8.68
N ILE A 120 13.09 6.01 -9.95
CA ILE A 120 13.90 6.45 -11.10
C ILE A 120 13.62 7.93 -11.45
N SER A 121 12.39 8.40 -11.29
CA SER A 121 11.98 9.76 -11.72
C SER A 121 12.16 10.86 -10.67
N SER A 122 12.14 10.51 -9.39
CA SER A 122 12.34 11.47 -8.29
C SER A 122 13.83 11.60 -7.98
N GLY A 123 14.50 12.56 -8.62
CA GLY A 123 15.92 12.81 -8.42
C GLY A 123 16.25 13.20 -6.98
N LEU A 124 16.61 12.23 -6.13
CA LEU A 124 17.35 12.43 -4.88
C LEU A 124 18.18 11.18 -4.50
N LYS A 125 19.49 11.43 -4.40
CA LYS A 125 20.64 10.65 -3.89
C LYS A 125 21.37 9.67 -4.84
N ILE A 126 22.69 9.91 -4.87
CA ILE A 126 23.77 9.38 -5.72
C ILE A 126 23.88 7.85 -5.65
N GLY A 127 23.96 7.19 -6.82
CA GLY A 127 24.16 5.73 -6.97
C GLY A 127 23.15 5.02 -7.90
N HIS A 128 22.01 5.66 -8.18
CA HIS A 128 20.86 5.02 -8.85
C HIS A 128 20.98 4.87 -10.38
N TRP A 129 21.86 5.65 -11.04
CA TRP A 129 22.06 5.54 -12.49
C TRP A 129 22.63 4.17 -12.89
N GLN A 130 23.50 3.61 -12.05
CA GLN A 130 24.04 2.26 -12.23
C GLN A 130 22.92 1.21 -12.14
N MET A 131 22.03 1.33 -11.14
CA MET A 131 20.88 0.43 -10.99
C MET A 131 19.89 0.53 -12.16
N HIS A 132 19.62 1.72 -12.68
CA HIS A 132 18.76 1.87 -13.86
C HIS A 132 19.38 1.20 -15.11
N TRP A 133 20.69 1.35 -15.32
CA TRP A 133 21.38 0.65 -16.42
C TRP A 133 21.47 -0.86 -16.18
N ASP A 134 21.59 -1.32 -14.94
CA ASP A 134 21.57 -2.74 -14.58
C ASP A 134 20.19 -3.37 -14.78
N HIS A 135 19.13 -2.63 -14.44
CA HIS A 135 17.76 -3.09 -14.64
C HIS A 135 17.42 -3.19 -16.13
N LYS A 136 17.82 -2.18 -16.93
CA LYS A 136 17.67 -2.22 -18.39
C LYS A 136 18.52 -3.32 -19.05
N ARG A 137 19.71 -3.65 -18.52
CA ARG A 137 20.53 -4.78 -18.99
C ARG A 137 19.87 -6.12 -18.69
N ARG A 138 19.41 -6.32 -17.45
CA ARG A 138 18.72 -7.55 -17.04
C ARG A 138 17.43 -7.81 -17.82
N GLN A 139 16.69 -6.75 -18.18
CA GLN A 139 15.53 -6.89 -19.06
C GLN A 139 15.90 -7.34 -20.47
N LYS A 140 16.99 -6.81 -21.05
CA LYS A 140 17.49 -7.24 -22.37
C LYS A 140 17.99 -8.69 -22.37
N GLU A 141 18.70 -9.09 -21.32
CA GLU A 141 19.19 -10.46 -21.16
C GLU A 141 18.04 -11.46 -21.05
N ARG A 142 16.96 -11.13 -20.32
CA ARG A 142 15.76 -11.96 -20.25
C ARG A 142 15.08 -12.11 -21.62
N THR A 143 14.95 -11.04 -22.38
CA THR A 143 14.37 -11.10 -23.74
C THR A 143 15.24 -11.84 -24.77
N MET A 144 16.54 -12.04 -24.50
CA MET A 144 17.44 -12.82 -25.36
C MET A 144 17.46 -14.32 -25.02
N ILE A 145 17.01 -14.70 -23.83
CA ILE A 145 16.91 -16.11 -23.41
C ILE A 145 15.60 -16.73 -23.93
N ASP A 146 14.59 -15.90 -24.21
CA ASP A 146 13.28 -16.31 -24.74
C ASP A 146 13.16 -16.22 -26.29
N ALA A 147 14.26 -15.97 -27.01
CA ALA A 147 14.32 -15.87 -28.48
C ALA A 147 15.27 -16.91 -29.08
#